data_AF-A0A258SM32-F1
#
_entry.id   AF-A0A258SM32-F1
#
_cell.length_a   1.000
_cell.length_b   1.000
_cell.length_c   1.000
_cell.angle_alpha   90.00
_cell.angle_beta   90.00
_cell.angle_gamma   90.00
#
_symmetry.space_group_name_H-M   'P 1'
#
loop_
_entity.id
_entity.type
_entity.pdbx_description
1 polymer ?
#
loop_
_entity_poly.entity_id
_entity_poly.type
_entity_poly.pdbx_seq_one_letter_code
_entity_poly.pdbx_strand_id
1 'polypeptide(L)'
;FYVWLDAPIGYMASFKKLCLDKGLDFDEYWKHDSATELYHFIGKDILYFHALFWPATLEYSGHRKPTQIFAHGFLTVNGEKMSKSRGTFITARSYLEHIKNPEYLRYYYAAKLNSTMEDIDLNLEDFVARVNSDLVGKYINIASRTAGFINKRFEGKLNPTTSNTVVTELKSAAPMLAESYAARDYGKALREIMRLADLANGYVAEKAPWVIAKQEGQDALLQEVCSDALEMFRLLTLYLKPVLPKLAAEIEQFLNIEPLNWQAVDASLTAQHTINAYEHLITRVEAKQIEAMTEANKENLQATVVPQAHSEQRHAEHQQKEANADSAEAEYISIDDFTKVDLRIAK
;
A
#
# COMPACT_ATOMS: atom_id res chain seq x y z
N PHE A 1 34.27 -7.41 -8.02
CA PHE A 1 33.48 -7.70 -9.24
C PHE A 1 32.76 -6.43 -9.66
N TYR A 2 32.21 -6.34 -10.88
CA TYR A 2 31.34 -5.21 -11.24
C TYR A 2 30.05 -5.30 -10.44
N VAL A 3 29.51 -4.17 -9.97
CA VAL A 3 28.38 -4.15 -9.03
C VAL A 3 27.13 -4.85 -9.57
N TRP A 4 26.92 -4.85 -10.88
CA TRP A 4 25.78 -5.53 -11.51
C TRP A 4 25.93 -7.06 -11.56
N LEU A 5 27.11 -7.60 -11.27
CA LEU A 5 27.31 -9.04 -11.09
C LEU A 5 27.02 -9.46 -9.64
N ASP A 6 27.56 -8.74 -8.65
CA ASP A 6 27.46 -9.15 -7.24
C ASP A 6 26.19 -8.67 -6.53
N ALA A 7 25.55 -7.58 -6.99
CA ALA A 7 24.30 -7.10 -6.40
C ALA A 7 23.17 -8.16 -6.33
N PRO A 8 22.81 -8.87 -7.42
CA PRO A 8 21.76 -9.90 -7.33
C PRO A 8 22.20 -11.15 -6.55
N ILE A 9 23.51 -11.43 -6.47
CA ILE A 9 24.03 -12.47 -5.56
C ILE A 9 23.76 -12.08 -4.10
N GLY A 10 23.62 -10.79 -3.81
CA GLY A 10 23.15 -10.28 -2.52
C GLY A 10 21.83 -10.88 -2.04
N TYR A 11 20.91 -11.26 -2.94
CA TYR A 11 19.67 -11.97 -2.56
C TYR A 11 19.98 -13.33 -1.94
N MET A 12 20.88 -14.10 -2.56
CA MET A 12 21.35 -15.38 -2.06
C MET A 12 22.12 -15.22 -0.76
N ALA A 13 23.03 -14.25 -0.69
CA ALA A 13 23.83 -13.99 0.50
C ALA A 13 22.98 -13.59 1.72
N SER A 14 21.98 -12.72 1.50
CA SER A 14 21.02 -12.33 2.53
C SER A 14 20.22 -13.53 3.03
N PHE A 15 19.70 -14.36 2.12
CA PHE A 15 18.96 -15.56 2.49
C PHE A 15 19.85 -16.59 3.19
N LYS A 16 21.10 -16.79 2.74
CA LYS A 16 22.07 -17.67 3.39
C LYS A 16 22.36 -17.23 4.82
N LYS A 17 22.47 -15.93 5.09
CA LYS A 17 22.62 -15.41 6.45
C LYS A 17 21.40 -15.78 7.31
N LEU A 18 20.19 -15.63 6.78
CA LEU A 18 18.97 -16.04 7.46
C LEU A 18 18.94 -17.56 7.74
N CYS A 19 19.36 -18.38 6.78
CA CYS A 19 19.49 -19.83 6.95
C CYS A 19 20.41 -20.19 8.12
N LEU A 20 21.57 -19.54 8.22
CA LEU A 20 22.50 -19.74 9.33
C LEU A 20 21.89 -19.34 10.68
N ASP A 21 21.12 -18.25 10.72
CA ASP A 21 20.52 -17.75 11.96
C ASP A 21 19.33 -18.59 12.44
N LYS A 22 18.59 -19.20 11.50
CA LYS A 22 17.36 -19.96 11.79
C LYS A 22 17.48 -21.47 11.62
N GLY A 23 18.64 -21.97 11.20
CA GLY A 23 18.84 -23.39 10.90
C GLY A 23 18.03 -23.88 9.70
N LEU A 24 17.78 -23.03 8.70
CA LEU A 24 17.11 -23.41 7.46
C LEU A 24 18.13 -23.97 6.46
N ASP A 25 17.67 -24.85 5.56
CA ASP A 25 18.51 -25.30 4.45
C ASP A 25 18.47 -24.27 3.31
N PHE A 26 19.66 -23.82 2.90
CA PHE A 26 19.80 -22.90 1.76
C PHE A 26 19.46 -23.60 0.45
N ASP A 27 19.87 -24.85 0.31
CA ASP A 27 19.75 -25.61 -0.94
C ASP A 27 18.29 -25.94 -1.23
N GLU A 28 17.45 -26.10 -0.21
CA GLU A 28 16.00 -26.24 -0.37
C GLU A 28 15.38 -25.15 -1.25
N TYR A 29 15.93 -23.93 -1.23
CA TYR A 29 15.41 -22.77 -1.98
C TYR A 29 16.18 -22.47 -3.27
N TRP A 30 17.50 -22.70 -3.28
CA TRP A 30 18.39 -22.21 -4.35
C TRP A 30 18.97 -23.29 -5.25
N LYS A 31 18.90 -24.57 -4.88
CA LYS A 31 19.34 -25.64 -5.78
C LYS A 31 18.50 -25.68 -7.05
N HIS A 32 19.13 -26.07 -8.16
CA HIS A 32 18.53 -26.05 -9.50
C HIS A 32 17.13 -26.68 -9.60
N ASP A 33 16.88 -27.78 -8.89
CA ASP A 33 15.62 -28.54 -8.89
C ASP A 33 14.70 -28.23 -7.69
N SER A 34 14.89 -27.08 -7.02
CA SER A 34 14.05 -26.67 -5.91
C SER A 34 12.56 -26.57 -6.31
N ALA A 35 11.68 -27.11 -5.47
CA ALA A 35 10.22 -27.05 -5.63
C ALA A 35 9.59 -25.79 -5.03
N THR A 36 10.37 -24.94 -4.34
CA THR A 36 9.86 -23.69 -3.75
C THR A 36 9.62 -22.63 -4.83
N GLU A 37 9.02 -21.50 -4.46
CA GLU A 37 8.82 -20.37 -5.35
C GLU A 37 9.80 -19.23 -5.02
N LEU A 38 10.37 -18.61 -6.05
CA LEU A 38 11.29 -17.47 -5.93
C LEU A 38 10.75 -16.27 -6.71
N TYR A 39 10.37 -15.22 -5.99
CA TYR A 39 9.78 -14.01 -6.57
C TYR A 39 10.66 -12.78 -6.35
N HIS A 40 10.85 -11.98 -7.40
CA HIS A 40 11.56 -10.71 -7.33
C HIS A 40 10.61 -9.55 -7.60
N PHE A 41 10.44 -8.67 -6.60
CA PHE A 41 9.75 -7.38 -6.77
C PHE A 41 10.78 -6.30 -7.12
N ILE A 42 10.63 -5.66 -8.29
CA ILE A 42 11.63 -4.72 -8.82
C ILE A 42 10.99 -3.51 -9.51
N GLY A 43 11.76 -2.43 -9.64
CA GLY A 43 11.43 -1.33 -10.53
C GLY A 43 11.64 -1.70 -12.00
N LYS A 44 10.93 -0.99 -12.89
CA LYS A 44 11.01 -1.24 -14.34
C LYS A 44 12.37 -0.97 -14.98
N ASP A 45 13.15 -0.09 -14.38
CA ASP A 45 14.49 0.28 -14.80
C ASP A 45 15.51 -0.86 -14.72
N ILE A 46 15.32 -1.79 -13.79
CA ILE A 46 16.24 -2.92 -13.58
C ILE A 46 15.73 -4.25 -14.14
N LEU A 47 14.62 -4.24 -14.88
CA LEU A 47 14.00 -5.45 -15.44
C LEU A 47 14.94 -6.23 -16.35
N TYR A 48 15.69 -5.54 -17.23
CA TYR A 48 16.61 -6.19 -18.16
C TYR A 48 17.64 -7.08 -17.43
N PHE A 49 18.20 -6.57 -16.31
CA PHE A 49 19.14 -7.33 -15.49
C PHE A 49 18.51 -8.55 -14.84
N HIS A 50 17.29 -8.41 -14.32
CA HIS A 50 16.61 -9.47 -13.59
C HIS A 50 15.99 -10.54 -14.51
N ALA A 51 15.66 -10.18 -15.75
CA ALA A 51 15.04 -11.09 -16.71
C ALA A 51 16.05 -11.82 -17.60
N LEU A 52 17.27 -11.28 -17.76
CA LEU A 52 18.27 -11.84 -18.69
C LEU A 52 19.57 -12.24 -17.99
N PHE A 53 20.32 -11.27 -17.46
CA PHE A 53 21.65 -11.52 -16.89
C PHE A 53 21.59 -12.40 -15.64
N TRP A 54 20.63 -12.13 -14.75
CA TRP A 54 20.52 -12.86 -13.50
C TRP A 54 20.12 -14.33 -13.69
N PRO A 55 19.07 -14.67 -14.46
CA PRO A 55 18.74 -16.06 -14.75
C PRO A 55 19.86 -16.82 -15.46
N ALA A 56 20.60 -16.16 -16.39
CA ALA A 56 21.76 -16.78 -17.03
C ALA A 56 22.87 -17.08 -16.02
N THR A 57 23.16 -16.14 -15.12
CA THR A 57 24.17 -16.33 -14.06
C THR A 57 23.79 -17.49 -13.14
N LEU A 58 22.52 -17.61 -12.76
CA LEU A 58 22.01 -18.71 -11.93
C LEU A 58 22.14 -20.06 -12.64
N GLU A 59 21.70 -20.14 -13.90
CA GLU A 59 21.76 -21.35 -14.71
C GLU A 59 23.19 -21.92 -14.78
N TYR A 60 24.16 -21.10 -15.19
CA TYR A 60 25.54 -21.54 -15.37
C TYR A 60 26.35 -21.64 -14.07
N SER A 61 25.75 -21.29 -12.93
CA SER A 61 26.31 -21.55 -11.60
C SER A 61 25.61 -22.71 -10.88
N GLY A 62 24.66 -23.41 -11.52
CA GLY A 62 23.98 -24.59 -10.97
C GLY A 62 22.84 -24.28 -9.99
N HIS A 63 22.28 -23.07 -10.03
CA HIS A 63 21.20 -22.63 -9.16
C HIS A 63 19.87 -22.52 -9.91
N ARG A 64 18.75 -22.53 -9.19
CA ARG A 64 17.43 -22.32 -9.79
C ARG A 64 17.18 -20.88 -10.19
N LYS A 65 16.39 -20.70 -11.27
CA LYS A 65 15.93 -19.40 -11.75
C LYS A 65 14.75 -18.87 -10.93
N PRO A 66 14.48 -17.54 -10.96
CA PRO A 66 13.27 -16.98 -10.36
C PRO A 66 12.01 -17.62 -10.97
N THR A 67 11.01 -17.89 -10.14
CA THR A 67 9.69 -18.37 -10.57
C THR A 67 8.95 -17.29 -11.34
N GLN A 68 8.96 -16.06 -10.83
CA GLN A 68 8.34 -14.92 -11.50
C GLN A 68 9.02 -13.61 -11.07
N ILE A 69 9.02 -12.64 -11.97
CA ILE A 69 9.47 -11.26 -11.70
C ILE A 69 8.23 -10.36 -11.70
N PHE A 70 8.05 -9.62 -10.63
CA PHE A 70 6.97 -8.65 -10.45
C PHE A 70 7.54 -7.25 -10.54
N ALA A 71 7.43 -6.65 -11.72
CA ALA A 71 7.98 -5.34 -11.97
C ALA A 71 6.90 -4.24 -11.87
N HIS A 72 7.22 -3.13 -11.21
CA HIS A 72 6.32 -1.99 -11.05
C HIS A 72 6.86 -0.74 -11.75
N GLY A 73 5.98 0.21 -12.06
CA GLY A 73 6.35 1.51 -12.62
C GLY A 73 7.04 2.43 -11.62
N PHE A 74 7.37 3.65 -12.08
CA PHE A 74 7.91 4.70 -11.24
C PHE A 74 6.82 5.39 -10.40
N LEU A 75 7.27 6.11 -9.39
CA LEU A 75 6.43 7.02 -8.62
C LEU A 75 6.55 8.45 -9.17
N THR A 76 5.42 9.07 -9.48
CA THR A 76 5.30 10.53 -9.70
C THR A 76 4.62 11.19 -8.51
N VAL A 77 4.78 12.51 -8.39
CA VAL A 77 4.08 13.32 -7.38
C VAL A 77 3.39 14.48 -8.10
N ASN A 78 2.07 14.59 -7.94
CA ASN A 78 1.22 15.55 -8.64
C ASN A 78 1.40 15.53 -10.18
N GLY A 79 1.53 14.34 -10.77
CA GLY A 79 1.69 14.12 -12.20
C GLY A 79 3.09 14.36 -12.75
N GLU A 80 4.06 14.71 -11.89
CA GLU A 80 5.42 15.04 -12.30
C GLU A 80 6.46 14.12 -11.68
N LYS A 81 7.60 13.97 -12.36
CA LYS A 81 8.78 13.32 -11.77
C LYS A 81 9.18 14.05 -10.49
N MET A 82 9.45 13.29 -9.43
CA MET A 82 9.90 13.83 -8.15
C MET A 82 11.06 14.81 -8.32
N SER A 83 10.94 15.98 -7.70
CA SER A 83 11.91 17.05 -7.81
C SER A 83 12.26 17.61 -6.44
N LYS A 84 13.55 17.75 -6.20
CA LYS A 84 14.08 18.44 -5.04
C LYS A 84 13.61 19.91 -5.02
N SER A 85 13.75 20.65 -6.13
CA SER A 85 13.40 22.08 -6.18
C SER A 85 11.92 22.39 -5.93
N ARG A 86 11.02 21.44 -6.24
CA ARG A 86 9.58 21.58 -5.97
C ARG A 86 9.15 21.01 -4.62
N GLY A 87 10.07 20.45 -3.83
CA GLY A 87 9.77 19.79 -2.56
C GLY A 87 9.07 18.43 -2.70
N THR A 88 8.93 17.92 -3.92
CA THR A 88 8.24 16.66 -4.22
C THR A 88 9.16 15.45 -4.21
N PHE A 89 10.45 15.65 -3.96
CA PHE A 89 11.35 14.58 -3.55
C PHE A 89 11.13 14.25 -2.06
N ILE A 90 10.15 13.39 -1.80
CA ILE A 90 9.73 13.02 -0.44
C ILE A 90 10.51 11.78 0.00
N THR A 91 11.38 11.93 1.00
CA THR A 91 12.04 10.79 1.62
C THR A 91 11.09 10.12 2.63
N ALA A 92 11.27 8.81 2.87
CA ALA A 92 10.49 8.09 3.88
C ALA A 92 10.63 8.71 5.29
N ARG A 93 11.82 9.24 5.61
CA ARG A 93 12.07 9.94 6.88
C ARG A 93 11.26 11.22 6.99
N SER A 94 11.33 12.10 5.98
CA SER A 94 10.54 13.33 5.93
C SER A 94 9.04 13.03 6.06
N TYR A 95 8.54 12.03 5.33
CA TYR A 95 7.15 11.60 5.47
C TYR A 95 6.79 11.23 6.92
N LEU A 96 7.62 10.44 7.61
CA LEU A 96 7.39 10.02 8.99
C LEU A 96 7.52 11.17 10.01
N GLU A 97 8.33 12.18 9.74
CA GLU A 97 8.46 13.35 10.61
C GLU A 97 7.19 14.22 10.59
N HIS A 98 6.56 14.36 9.42
CA HIS A 98 5.41 15.26 9.22
C HIS A 98 4.05 14.58 9.30
N ILE A 99 3.88 13.42 8.63
CA ILE A 99 2.60 12.69 8.57
C ILE A 99 2.51 11.66 9.69
N LYS A 100 3.66 11.13 10.15
CA LYS A 100 3.83 10.17 11.26
C LYS A 100 3.24 8.79 11.07
N ASN A 101 2.05 8.68 10.45
CA ASN A 101 1.40 7.40 10.21
C ASN A 101 1.76 6.86 8.81
N PRO A 102 2.62 5.82 8.69
CA PRO A 102 2.98 5.22 7.40
C PRO A 102 1.82 4.48 6.73
N GLU A 103 0.78 4.10 7.48
CA GLU A 103 -0.32 3.31 6.95
C GLU A 103 -1.17 4.08 5.94
N TYR A 104 -1.18 5.41 6.03
CA TYR A 104 -1.85 6.26 5.05
C TYR A 104 -1.20 6.11 3.67
N LEU A 105 0.13 6.11 3.60
CA LEU A 105 0.85 5.92 2.35
C LEU A 105 0.70 4.48 1.84
N ARG A 106 0.74 3.49 2.74
CA ARG A 106 0.49 2.08 2.40
C ARG A 106 -0.89 1.90 1.75
N TYR A 107 -1.93 2.48 2.36
CA TYR A 107 -3.28 2.44 1.83
C TYR A 107 -3.36 3.10 0.46
N TYR A 108 -2.81 4.31 0.34
CA TYR A 108 -2.89 5.06 -0.91
C TYR A 108 -2.20 4.35 -2.07
N TYR A 109 -1.01 3.79 -1.84
CA TYR A 109 -0.31 3.00 -2.85
C TYR A 109 -1.05 1.70 -3.16
N ALA A 110 -1.52 0.96 -2.16
CA ALA A 110 -2.30 -0.25 -2.39
C ALA A 110 -3.56 0.04 -3.21
N ALA A 111 -4.22 1.18 -3.00
CA ALA A 111 -5.43 1.57 -3.73
C ALA A 111 -5.16 1.87 -5.22
N LYS A 112 -3.91 2.18 -5.58
CA LYS A 112 -3.48 2.48 -6.96
C LYS A 112 -2.69 1.35 -7.62
N LEU A 113 -2.10 0.46 -6.84
CA LEU A 113 -1.32 -0.67 -7.34
C LEU A 113 -2.20 -1.68 -8.07
N ASN A 114 -1.68 -2.19 -9.19
CA ASN A 114 -2.30 -3.24 -9.97
C ASN A 114 -1.21 -4.22 -10.46
N SER A 115 -1.61 -5.25 -11.22
CA SER A 115 -0.69 -6.29 -11.68
C SER A 115 0.20 -5.89 -12.88
N THR A 116 0.17 -4.61 -13.28
CA THR A 116 0.90 -4.08 -14.44
C THR A 116 2.03 -3.15 -14.03
N MET A 117 2.85 -2.76 -15.00
CA MET A 117 4.05 -1.94 -14.83
C MET A 117 3.76 -0.44 -14.97
N GLU A 118 2.54 -0.02 -14.68
CA GLU A 118 2.11 1.38 -14.78
C GLU A 118 2.77 2.23 -13.68
N ASP A 119 3.03 3.49 -14.02
CA ASP A 119 3.53 4.47 -13.06
C ASP A 119 2.40 4.86 -12.11
N ILE A 120 2.76 5.09 -10.85
CA ILE A 120 1.83 5.44 -9.78
C ILE A 120 2.02 6.91 -9.46
N ASP A 121 0.93 7.66 -9.47
CA ASP A 121 0.95 9.06 -9.07
C ASP A 121 0.52 9.25 -7.62
N LEU A 122 1.39 9.86 -6.81
CA LEU A 122 1.05 10.44 -5.52
C LEU A 122 0.56 11.87 -5.72
N ASN A 123 -0.73 12.02 -6.03
CA ASN A 123 -1.39 13.31 -5.98
C ASN A 123 -1.70 13.63 -4.51
N LEU A 124 -1.10 14.69 -3.97
CA LEU A 124 -1.15 14.99 -2.55
C LEU A 124 -2.55 15.40 -2.07
N GLU A 125 -3.35 16.03 -2.94
CA GLU A 125 -4.74 16.39 -2.62
C GLU A 125 -5.64 15.14 -2.60
N ASP A 126 -5.56 14.30 -3.64
CA ASP A 126 -6.27 13.00 -3.68
C ASP A 126 -5.79 12.08 -2.55
N PHE A 127 -4.51 12.14 -2.15
CA PHE A 127 -3.99 11.42 -0.98
C PHE A 127 -4.75 11.78 0.30
N VAL A 128 -4.86 13.08 0.60
CA VAL A 128 -5.59 13.57 1.77
C VAL A 128 -7.06 13.19 1.67
N ALA A 129 -7.69 13.44 0.52
CA ALA A 129 -9.12 13.18 0.31
C ALA A 129 -9.46 11.69 0.48
N ARG A 130 -8.68 10.81 -0.16
CA ARG A 130 -8.89 9.36 -0.16
C ARG A 130 -8.66 8.75 1.22
N VAL A 131 -7.56 9.08 1.89
CA VAL A 131 -7.28 8.57 3.25
C VAL A 131 -8.39 8.98 4.22
N ASN A 132 -8.79 10.26 4.17
CA ASN A 132 -9.83 10.79 5.04
C ASN A 132 -11.23 10.25 4.73
N SER A 133 -11.56 10.05 3.46
CA SER A 133 -12.83 9.47 3.03
C SER A 133 -12.91 8.00 3.45
N ASP A 134 -11.93 7.21 3.01
CA ASP A 134 -12.02 5.76 3.07
C ASP A 134 -11.71 5.23 4.46
N LEU A 135 -10.57 5.63 5.04
CA LEU A 135 -10.16 5.10 6.34
C LEU A 135 -10.96 5.72 7.47
N VAL A 136 -11.07 7.06 7.50
CA VAL A 136 -11.76 7.75 8.59
C VAL A 136 -13.27 7.79 8.37
N GLY A 137 -13.72 8.21 7.18
CA GLY A 137 -15.13 8.44 6.88
C GLY A 137 -15.97 7.18 6.66
N LYS A 138 -15.36 6.08 6.20
CA LYS A 138 -16.05 4.82 5.95
C LYS A 138 -15.65 3.75 6.96
N TYR A 139 -14.39 3.32 6.96
CA TYR A 139 -13.95 2.14 7.69
C TYR A 139 -14.04 2.34 9.21
N ILE A 140 -13.34 3.33 9.76
CA ILE A 140 -13.28 3.57 11.21
C ILE A 140 -14.58 4.16 11.75
N ASN A 141 -15.35 4.83 10.91
CA ASN A 141 -16.68 5.36 11.24
C ASN A 141 -17.67 4.29 11.74
N ILE A 142 -17.51 3.03 11.30
CA ILE A 142 -18.36 1.92 11.74
C ILE A 142 -18.21 1.70 13.25
N ALA A 143 -16.97 1.47 13.70
CA ALA A 143 -16.68 1.22 15.10
C ALA A 143 -16.94 2.47 15.96
N SER A 144 -16.52 3.66 15.51
CA SER A 144 -16.68 4.88 16.29
C SER A 144 -18.14 5.23 16.61
N ARG A 145 -19.08 4.86 15.73
CA ARG A 145 -20.52 5.10 15.90
C ARG A 145 -21.26 4.02 16.68
N THR A 146 -20.67 2.85 16.87
CA THR A 146 -21.37 1.67 17.42
C THR A 146 -20.75 1.15 18.72
N ALA A 147 -19.41 1.14 18.81
CA ALA A 147 -18.69 0.62 19.97
C ALA A 147 -19.05 1.35 21.28
N GLY A 148 -19.26 2.66 21.22
CA GLY A 148 -19.63 3.46 22.38
C GLY A 148 -20.94 3.01 23.04
N PHE A 149 -21.93 2.52 22.26
CA PHE A 149 -23.16 1.95 22.82
C PHE A 149 -22.89 0.63 23.53
N ILE A 150 -22.08 -0.24 22.91
CA ILE A 150 -21.63 -1.52 23.47
C ILE A 150 -20.92 -1.34 24.81
N ASN A 151 -19.91 -0.47 24.88
CA ASN A 151 -19.18 -0.25 26.13
C ASN A 151 -20.06 0.40 27.23
N LYS A 152 -20.90 1.38 26.88
CA LYS A 152 -21.65 2.17 27.89
C LYS A 152 -22.91 1.49 28.41
N ARG A 153 -23.64 0.75 27.56
CA ARG A 153 -24.95 0.17 27.91
C ARG A 153 -24.91 -1.32 28.15
N PHE A 154 -23.90 -2.00 27.61
CA PHE A 154 -23.84 -3.46 27.58
C PHE A 154 -22.53 -4.01 28.16
N GLU A 155 -21.77 -3.20 28.90
CA GLU A 155 -20.51 -3.59 29.57
C GLU A 155 -19.49 -4.23 28.61
N GLY A 156 -19.49 -3.83 27.33
CA GLY A 156 -18.61 -4.41 26.32
C GLY A 156 -19.12 -5.74 25.72
N LYS A 157 -20.21 -6.31 26.22
CA LYS A 157 -20.73 -7.61 25.76
C LYS A 157 -21.45 -7.47 24.42
N LEU A 158 -21.11 -8.36 23.50
CA LEU A 158 -21.75 -8.43 22.18
C LEU A 158 -22.97 -9.35 22.19
N ASN A 159 -23.84 -9.18 21.20
CA ASN A 159 -24.94 -10.09 20.90
C ASN A 159 -25.29 -10.03 19.39
N PRO A 160 -24.37 -10.41 18.48
CA PRO A 160 -24.61 -10.30 17.04
C PRO A 160 -25.64 -11.35 16.58
N THR A 161 -26.34 -11.03 15.50
CA THR A 161 -27.22 -11.99 14.84
C THR A 161 -26.43 -13.08 14.14
N THR A 162 -27.00 -14.27 14.04
CA THR A 162 -26.38 -15.41 13.34
C THR A 162 -26.55 -15.35 11.82
N SER A 163 -27.46 -14.53 11.31
CA SER A 163 -27.88 -14.54 9.89
C SER A 163 -27.99 -13.14 9.29
N ASN A 164 -27.11 -12.22 9.67
CA ASN A 164 -27.05 -10.90 9.04
C ASN A 164 -26.63 -11.04 7.56
N THR A 165 -27.43 -10.47 6.66
CA THR A 165 -27.22 -10.56 5.21
C THR A 165 -25.97 -9.81 4.75
N VAL A 166 -25.66 -8.65 5.36
CA VAL A 166 -24.47 -7.86 5.04
C VAL A 166 -23.21 -8.59 5.50
N VAL A 167 -23.21 -9.19 6.72
CA VAL A 167 -22.10 -10.05 7.17
C VAL A 167 -21.90 -11.23 6.20
N THR A 168 -22.98 -11.84 5.74
CA THR A 168 -22.92 -12.94 4.76
C THR A 168 -22.30 -12.48 3.44
N GLU A 169 -22.68 -11.30 2.94
CA GLU A 169 -22.08 -10.71 1.73
C GLU A 169 -20.58 -10.43 1.93
N LEU A 170 -20.18 -9.86 3.07
CA LEU A 170 -18.78 -9.60 3.40
C LEU A 170 -17.95 -10.89 3.42
N LYS A 171 -18.47 -11.99 3.98
CA LYS A 171 -17.80 -13.31 3.95
C LYS A 171 -17.71 -13.84 2.52
N SER A 172 -18.77 -13.69 1.72
CA SER A 172 -18.82 -14.19 0.34
C SER A 172 -17.81 -13.51 -0.60
N ALA A 173 -17.35 -12.30 -0.28
CA ALA A 173 -16.34 -11.58 -1.05
C ALA A 173 -14.91 -12.13 -0.86
N ALA A 174 -14.66 -12.95 0.18
CA ALA A 174 -13.33 -13.40 0.54
C ALA A 174 -12.57 -14.09 -0.62
N PRO A 175 -13.14 -15.03 -1.39
CA PRO A 175 -12.39 -15.68 -2.47
C PRO A 175 -11.86 -14.69 -3.51
N MET A 176 -12.66 -13.69 -3.90
CA MET A 176 -12.28 -12.68 -4.87
C MET A 176 -11.21 -11.73 -4.32
N LEU A 177 -11.30 -11.37 -3.04
CA LEU A 177 -10.27 -10.56 -2.37
C LEU A 177 -8.93 -11.30 -2.27
N ALA A 178 -8.96 -12.59 -1.91
CA ALA A 178 -7.76 -13.44 -1.88
C ALA A 178 -7.10 -13.53 -3.26
N GLU A 179 -7.90 -13.77 -4.31
CA GLU A 179 -7.43 -13.81 -5.69
C GLU A 179 -6.81 -12.47 -6.12
N SER A 180 -7.47 -11.34 -5.79
CA SER A 180 -6.97 -10.01 -6.14
C SER A 180 -5.64 -9.70 -5.48
N TYR A 181 -5.46 -10.06 -4.20
CA TYR A 181 -4.16 -9.95 -3.53
C TYR A 181 -3.10 -10.87 -4.15
N ALA A 182 -3.42 -12.13 -4.43
CA ALA A 182 -2.49 -13.08 -5.05
C ALA A 182 -2.06 -12.64 -6.46
N ALA A 183 -2.99 -12.07 -7.23
CA ALA A 183 -2.74 -11.49 -8.55
C ALA A 183 -2.00 -10.14 -8.51
N ARG A 184 -1.80 -9.56 -7.32
CA ARG A 184 -1.24 -8.21 -7.09
C ARG A 184 -2.12 -7.07 -7.61
N ASP A 185 -3.41 -7.33 -7.85
CA ASP A 185 -4.40 -6.30 -8.14
C ASP A 185 -4.97 -5.71 -6.84
N TYR A 186 -4.11 -5.03 -6.10
CA TYR A 186 -4.45 -4.47 -4.79
C TYR A 186 -5.52 -3.38 -4.91
N GLY A 187 -5.49 -2.59 -5.97
CA GLY A 187 -6.51 -1.57 -6.24
C GLY A 187 -7.89 -2.19 -6.41
N LYS A 188 -8.02 -3.33 -7.10
CA LYS A 188 -9.28 -4.08 -7.19
C LYS A 188 -9.74 -4.59 -5.82
N ALA A 189 -8.83 -5.17 -5.03
CA ALA A 189 -9.14 -5.61 -3.68
C ALA A 189 -9.68 -4.45 -2.82
N LEU A 190 -8.98 -3.31 -2.81
CA LEU A 190 -9.34 -2.17 -1.96
C LEU A 190 -10.62 -1.48 -2.41
N ARG A 191 -10.91 -1.42 -3.72
CA ARG A 191 -12.21 -0.94 -4.22
C ARG A 191 -13.35 -1.80 -3.70
N GLU A 192 -13.21 -3.13 -3.73
CA GLU A 192 -14.24 -4.01 -3.19
C GLU A 192 -14.37 -3.86 -1.67
N ILE A 193 -13.27 -3.81 -0.94
CA ILE A 193 -13.31 -3.61 0.52
C ILE A 193 -14.05 -2.31 0.86
N MET A 194 -13.81 -1.23 0.11
CA MET A 194 -14.54 0.03 0.34
C MET A 194 -16.01 -0.04 -0.06
N ARG A 195 -16.38 -0.83 -1.08
CA ARG A 195 -17.79 -1.13 -1.40
C ARG A 195 -18.46 -1.86 -0.24
N LEU A 196 -17.79 -2.85 0.35
CA LEU A 196 -18.27 -3.57 1.54
C LEU A 196 -18.37 -2.64 2.77
N ALA A 197 -17.43 -1.70 2.93
CA ALA A 197 -17.52 -0.68 3.97
C ALA A 197 -18.71 0.27 3.76
N ASP A 198 -19.06 0.59 2.52
CA ASP A 198 -20.27 1.36 2.18
C ASP A 198 -21.54 0.58 2.56
N LEU A 199 -21.59 -0.74 2.34
CA LEU A 199 -22.70 -1.59 2.78
C LEU A 199 -22.82 -1.61 4.31
N ALA A 200 -21.71 -1.76 5.03
CA ALA A 200 -21.72 -1.74 6.49
C ALA A 200 -22.19 -0.37 7.04
N ASN A 201 -21.74 0.74 6.45
CA ASN A 201 -22.24 2.06 6.80
C ASN A 201 -23.73 2.23 6.45
N GLY A 202 -24.17 1.67 5.32
CA GLY A 202 -25.57 1.64 4.91
C GLY A 202 -26.46 0.92 5.92
N TYR A 203 -26.02 -0.26 6.40
CA TYR A 203 -26.70 -0.99 7.47
C TYR A 203 -26.81 -0.14 8.75
N VAL A 204 -25.70 0.46 9.21
CA VAL A 204 -25.71 1.33 10.41
C VAL A 204 -26.62 2.55 10.19
N ALA A 205 -26.65 3.09 8.97
CA ALA A 205 -27.51 4.22 8.62
C ALA A 205 -29.00 3.84 8.66
N GLU A 206 -29.38 2.71 8.06
CA GLU A 206 -30.75 2.20 8.01
C GLU A 206 -31.27 1.87 9.40
N LYS A 207 -30.48 1.17 10.23
CA LYS A 207 -30.88 0.79 11.59
C LYS A 207 -30.90 1.96 12.56
N ALA A 208 -30.11 3.01 12.30
CA ALA A 208 -30.07 4.22 13.09
C ALA A 208 -29.95 3.98 14.62
N PRO A 209 -28.86 3.36 15.13
CA PRO A 209 -28.69 3.04 16.55
C PRO A 209 -28.82 4.25 17.49
N TRP A 210 -28.51 5.47 17.04
CA TRP A 210 -28.72 6.70 17.83
C TRP A 210 -30.19 7.07 18.03
N VAL A 211 -31.10 6.56 17.19
CA VAL A 211 -32.55 6.66 17.38
C VAL A 211 -33.03 5.54 18.28
N ILE A 212 -32.63 4.29 18.00
CA ILE A 212 -32.96 3.12 18.82
C ILE A 212 -32.57 3.36 20.29
N ALA A 213 -31.38 3.93 20.53
CA ALA A 213 -30.88 4.20 21.87
C ALA A 213 -31.75 5.14 22.72
N LYS A 214 -32.65 5.92 22.09
CA LYS A 214 -33.58 6.83 22.77
C LYS A 214 -34.96 6.22 23.01
N GLN A 215 -35.23 5.03 22.49
CA GLN A 215 -36.52 4.35 22.60
C GLN A 215 -36.50 3.39 23.79
N GLU A 216 -37.53 3.46 24.63
CA GLU A 216 -37.67 2.58 25.79
C GLU A 216 -37.93 1.13 25.35
N GLY A 217 -37.29 0.17 26.01
CA GLY A 217 -37.45 -1.27 25.72
C GLY A 217 -36.72 -1.79 24.47
N GLN A 218 -35.87 -0.98 23.83
CA GLN A 218 -35.15 -1.35 22.59
C GLN A 218 -33.67 -1.75 22.81
N ASP A 219 -33.27 -2.01 24.06
CA ASP A 219 -31.88 -2.28 24.42
C ASP A 219 -31.31 -3.54 23.74
N ALA A 220 -32.11 -4.61 23.65
CA ALA A 220 -31.69 -5.83 22.96
C ALA A 220 -31.42 -5.59 21.47
N LEU A 221 -32.30 -4.84 20.80
CA LEU A 221 -32.13 -4.48 19.39
C LEU A 221 -30.93 -3.55 19.18
N LEU A 222 -30.70 -2.59 20.08
CA LEU A 222 -29.52 -1.72 20.02
C LEU A 222 -28.23 -2.53 20.14
N GLN A 223 -28.17 -3.46 21.10
CA GLN A 223 -27.00 -4.33 21.30
C GLN A 223 -26.74 -5.18 20.06
N GLU A 224 -27.79 -5.77 19.49
CA GLU A 224 -27.74 -6.59 18.29
C GLU A 224 -27.19 -5.81 17.08
N VAL A 225 -27.79 -4.66 16.77
CA VAL A 225 -27.38 -3.81 15.65
C VAL A 225 -25.93 -3.35 15.78
N CYS A 226 -25.53 -2.92 16.97
CA CYS A 226 -24.15 -2.50 17.19
C CYS A 226 -23.17 -3.68 17.14
N SER A 227 -23.57 -4.87 17.56
CA SER A 227 -22.74 -6.07 17.49
C SER A 227 -22.54 -6.56 16.06
N ASP A 228 -23.60 -6.57 15.24
CA ASP A 228 -23.53 -6.86 13.81
C ASP A 228 -22.57 -5.91 13.09
N ALA A 229 -22.64 -4.61 13.39
CA ALA A 229 -21.74 -3.62 12.80
C ALA A 229 -20.27 -3.86 13.18
N LEU A 230 -19.99 -4.31 14.41
CA LEU A 230 -18.64 -4.66 14.84
C LEU A 230 -18.13 -5.96 14.20
N GLU A 231 -18.99 -6.92 13.90
CA GLU A 231 -18.62 -8.09 13.10
C GLU A 231 -18.28 -7.70 11.65
N MET A 232 -19.03 -6.78 11.04
CA MET A 232 -18.68 -6.22 9.73
C MET A 232 -17.32 -5.52 9.77
N PHE A 233 -17.09 -4.70 10.81
CA PHE A 233 -15.81 -4.02 11.04
C PHE A 233 -14.64 -5.00 11.20
N ARG A 234 -14.84 -6.10 11.92
CA ARG A 234 -13.83 -7.18 12.06
C ARG A 234 -13.46 -7.79 10.70
N LEU A 235 -14.43 -8.11 9.85
CA LEU A 235 -14.18 -8.66 8.51
C LEU A 235 -13.44 -7.67 7.60
N LEU A 236 -13.82 -6.39 7.62
CA LEU A 236 -13.10 -5.35 6.88
C LEU A 236 -11.65 -5.22 7.37
N THR A 237 -11.43 -5.34 8.68
CA THR A 237 -10.09 -5.35 9.29
C THR A 237 -9.26 -6.52 8.81
N LEU A 238 -9.84 -7.72 8.77
CA LEU A 238 -9.19 -8.91 8.22
C LEU A 238 -8.69 -8.66 6.79
N TYR A 239 -9.54 -8.09 5.93
CA TYR A 239 -9.19 -7.82 4.53
C TYR A 239 -8.20 -6.67 4.34
N LEU A 240 -8.17 -5.70 5.26
CA LEU A 240 -7.23 -4.58 5.23
C LEU A 240 -5.90 -4.89 5.92
N LYS A 241 -5.81 -5.95 6.74
CA LYS A 241 -4.61 -6.29 7.52
C LYS A 241 -3.30 -6.36 6.72
N PRO A 242 -3.25 -6.89 5.48
CA PRO A 242 -2.02 -6.85 4.68
C PRO A 242 -1.54 -5.42 4.36
N VAL A 243 -2.47 -4.46 4.28
CA VAL A 243 -2.20 -3.06 3.94
C VAL A 243 -2.03 -2.19 5.18
N LEU A 244 -2.81 -2.44 6.23
CA LEU A 244 -2.89 -1.67 7.47
C LEU A 244 -2.54 -2.56 8.70
N PRO A 245 -1.34 -3.15 8.76
CA PRO A 245 -1.00 -4.13 9.80
C PRO A 245 -1.00 -3.55 11.23
N LYS A 246 -0.60 -2.29 11.43
CA LYS A 246 -0.55 -1.68 12.76
C LYS A 246 -1.95 -1.35 13.25
N LEU A 247 -2.77 -0.70 12.41
CA LEU A 247 -4.16 -0.43 12.72
C LEU A 247 -4.96 -1.73 12.92
N ALA A 248 -4.69 -2.76 12.13
CA ALA A 248 -5.31 -4.07 12.35
C ALA A 248 -4.96 -4.65 13.73
N ALA A 249 -3.71 -4.53 14.19
CA ALA A 249 -3.32 -4.97 15.52
C ALA A 249 -3.98 -4.15 16.64
N GLU A 250 -4.11 -2.83 16.48
CA GLU A 250 -4.84 -1.96 17.42
C GLU A 250 -6.32 -2.34 17.47
N ILE A 251 -6.92 -2.69 16.33
CA ILE A 251 -8.31 -3.17 16.24
C ILE A 251 -8.48 -4.56 16.83
N GLU A 252 -7.52 -5.47 16.64
CA GLU A 252 -7.51 -6.80 17.27
C GLU A 252 -7.51 -6.67 18.80
N GLN A 253 -6.73 -5.73 19.34
CA GLN A 253 -6.75 -5.40 20.76
C GLN A 253 -8.09 -4.79 21.19
N PHE A 254 -8.62 -3.82 20.46
CA PHE A 254 -9.93 -3.23 20.75
C PHE A 254 -11.05 -4.28 20.75
N LEU A 255 -11.10 -5.11 19.72
CA LEU A 255 -12.07 -6.19 19.61
C LEU A 255 -11.77 -7.34 20.57
N ASN A 256 -10.62 -7.36 21.25
CA ASN A 256 -10.21 -8.42 22.18
C ASN A 256 -10.18 -9.81 21.51
N ILE A 257 -9.59 -9.89 20.32
CA ILE A 257 -9.50 -11.12 19.52
C ILE A 257 -8.03 -11.47 19.25
N GLU A 258 -7.79 -12.75 18.97
CA GLU A 258 -6.50 -13.22 18.48
C GLU A 258 -6.15 -12.57 17.13
N PRO A 259 -4.85 -12.48 16.78
CA PRO A 259 -4.42 -11.91 15.51
C PRO A 259 -5.13 -12.56 14.32
N LEU A 260 -5.83 -11.73 13.56
CA LEU A 260 -6.61 -12.15 12.40
C LEU A 260 -5.70 -12.78 11.35
N ASN A 261 -6.14 -13.92 10.83
CA ASN A 261 -5.58 -14.56 9.65
C ASN A 261 -6.74 -14.96 8.73
N TRP A 262 -6.44 -15.38 7.50
CA TRP A 262 -7.48 -15.62 6.50
C TRP A 262 -8.51 -16.70 6.88
N GLN A 263 -8.17 -17.63 7.77
CA GLN A 263 -9.10 -18.65 8.26
C GLN A 263 -10.19 -18.05 9.16
N ALA A 264 -10.00 -16.83 9.66
CA ALA A 264 -10.97 -16.10 10.49
C ALA A 264 -12.13 -15.48 9.69
N VAL A 265 -12.21 -15.69 8.37
CA VAL A 265 -13.39 -15.27 7.56
C VAL A 265 -14.66 -15.95 8.10
N ASP A 266 -14.61 -17.26 8.34
CA ASP A 266 -15.79 -18.03 8.73
C ASP A 266 -16.12 -17.92 10.22
N ALA A 267 -15.12 -17.61 11.06
CA ALA A 267 -15.33 -17.28 12.46
C ALA A 267 -16.22 -16.04 12.61
N SER A 268 -16.92 -15.92 13.74
CA SER A 268 -17.72 -14.74 14.07
C SER A 268 -17.64 -14.41 15.55
N LEU A 269 -17.80 -13.13 15.87
CA LEU A 269 -18.02 -12.69 17.24
C LEU A 269 -19.30 -13.34 17.79
N THR A 270 -19.31 -13.68 19.08
CA THR A 270 -20.43 -14.41 19.72
C THR A 270 -21.02 -13.61 20.87
N ALA A 271 -22.19 -14.03 21.36
CA ALA A 271 -22.85 -13.40 22.52
C ALA A 271 -22.05 -13.53 23.84
N GLN A 272 -21.03 -14.38 23.89
CA GLN A 272 -20.13 -14.52 25.04
C GLN A 272 -18.91 -13.59 24.93
N HIS A 273 -18.74 -12.93 23.78
CA HIS A 273 -17.58 -12.10 23.49
C HIS A 273 -17.71 -10.72 24.13
N THR A 274 -16.60 -10.22 24.69
CA THR A 274 -16.51 -8.88 25.28
C THR A 274 -15.39 -8.10 24.61
N ILE A 275 -15.72 -6.91 24.11
CA ILE A 275 -14.74 -5.98 23.54
C ILE A 275 -14.12 -5.10 24.62
N ASN A 276 -12.93 -4.58 24.34
CA ASN A 276 -12.31 -3.53 25.16
C ASN A 276 -12.94 -2.16 24.90
N ALA A 277 -12.55 -1.16 25.68
CA ALA A 277 -13.00 0.21 25.47
C ALA A 277 -12.51 0.73 24.10
N TYR A 278 -13.40 1.33 23.32
CA TYR A 278 -13.01 1.98 22.08
C TYR A 278 -12.15 3.22 22.34
N GLU A 279 -11.00 3.26 21.69
CA GLU A 279 -10.12 4.42 21.65
C GLU A 279 -10.03 4.98 20.23
N HIS A 280 -9.57 6.22 20.12
CA HIS A 280 -9.41 6.86 18.82
C HIS A 280 -8.26 6.22 18.04
N LEU A 281 -8.59 5.47 16.99
CA LEU A 281 -7.64 4.64 16.23
C LEU A 281 -6.77 5.44 15.24
N ILE A 282 -7.37 6.34 14.45
CA ILE A 282 -6.64 7.16 13.46
C ILE A 282 -7.21 8.57 13.35
N THR A 283 -6.32 9.54 13.12
CA THR A 283 -6.69 10.95 12.91
C THR A 283 -6.69 11.29 11.42
N ARG A 284 -7.56 12.22 11.03
CA ARG A 284 -7.58 12.77 9.67
C ARG A 284 -6.22 13.34 9.30
N VAL A 285 -5.84 13.17 8.04
CA VAL A 285 -4.69 13.88 7.45
C VAL A 285 -5.11 15.32 7.18
N GLU A 286 -4.32 16.27 7.65
CA GLU A 286 -4.56 17.69 7.43
C GLU A 286 -3.67 18.22 6.29
N ALA A 287 -4.23 19.12 5.46
CA ALA A 287 -3.48 19.76 4.37
C ALA A 287 -2.22 20.47 4.88
N LYS A 288 -2.28 21.07 6.08
CA LYS A 288 -1.13 21.72 6.74
C LYS A 288 0.05 20.77 6.96
N GLN A 289 -0.21 19.48 7.22
CA GLN A 289 0.87 18.50 7.38
C GLN A 289 1.58 18.23 6.06
N ILE A 290 0.82 18.22 4.95
CA ILE A 290 1.36 18.09 3.59
C ILE A 290 2.17 19.33 3.23
N GLU A 291 1.62 20.53 3.45
CA GLU A 291 2.31 21.80 3.23
C GLU A 291 3.65 21.83 3.99
N ALA A 292 3.62 21.55 5.30
CA ALA A 292 4.82 21.51 6.14
C ALA A 292 5.88 20.52 5.62
N MET A 293 5.46 19.32 5.17
CA MET A 293 6.36 18.33 4.58
C MET A 293 6.99 18.85 3.27
N THR A 294 6.17 19.43 2.38
CA THR A 294 6.66 19.93 1.10
C THR A 294 7.60 21.12 1.25
N GLU A 295 7.34 22.02 2.20
CA GLU A 295 8.22 23.16 2.48
C GLU A 295 9.53 22.71 3.14
N ALA A 296 9.49 21.81 4.13
CA ALA A 296 10.69 21.25 4.74
C ALA A 296 11.59 20.54 3.71
N ASN A 297 10.99 19.88 2.71
CA ASN A 297 11.73 19.26 1.62
C ASN A 297 12.37 20.28 0.66
N LYS A 298 11.82 21.50 0.53
CA LYS A 298 12.45 22.60 -0.24
C LYS A 298 13.58 23.25 0.54
N GLU A 299 13.38 23.54 1.83
CA GLU A 299 14.38 24.20 2.68
C GLU A 299 15.65 23.35 2.86
N ASN A 300 15.50 22.04 2.94
CA ASN A 300 16.64 21.12 2.99
C ASN A 300 17.53 21.19 1.73
N LEU A 301 17.02 21.66 0.56
CA LEU A 301 17.90 21.99 -0.56
C LEU A 301 18.72 23.23 -0.27
N GLN A 302 18.11 24.30 0.22
CA GLN A 302 18.78 25.59 0.41
C GLN A 302 19.93 25.46 1.43
N ALA A 303 19.75 24.64 2.45
CA ALA A 303 20.79 24.33 3.43
C ALA A 303 21.92 23.43 2.87
N THR A 304 21.71 22.70 1.76
CA THR A 304 22.72 21.84 1.13
C THR A 304 23.41 22.46 -0.10
N VAL A 305 23.12 23.71 -0.49
CA VAL A 305 23.81 24.42 -1.60
C VAL A 305 25.14 25.08 -1.16
N VAL A 306 25.85 24.53 -0.18
CA VAL A 306 27.27 24.83 0.06
C VAL A 306 28.10 23.66 -0.49
N PRO A 307 29.09 23.89 -1.38
CA PRO A 307 29.50 22.86 -2.33
C PRO A 307 30.38 21.77 -1.71
N GLN A 308 29.89 20.54 -1.71
CA GLN A 308 30.74 19.36 -1.91
C GLN A 308 30.09 18.44 -2.94
N ALA A 309 30.62 18.49 -4.15
CA ALA A 309 30.38 17.48 -5.17
C ALA A 309 31.08 16.19 -4.73
N HIS A 310 30.34 15.08 -4.57
CA HIS A 310 30.77 13.76 -5.00
C HIS A 310 29.59 12.76 -5.05
N SER A 311 29.41 12.20 -6.25
CA SER A 311 29.19 10.78 -6.54
C SER A 311 27.86 10.08 -6.24
N GLU A 312 26.74 10.49 -6.84
CA GLU A 312 25.64 9.55 -7.17
C GLU A 312 25.00 9.77 -8.56
N GLN A 313 25.16 10.95 -9.18
CA GLN A 313 24.48 11.27 -10.46
C GLN A 313 25.11 10.68 -11.75
N ARG A 314 26.31 10.08 -11.71
CA ARG A 314 26.98 9.64 -12.96
C ARG A 314 26.50 8.31 -13.54
N HIS A 315 25.82 7.46 -12.76
CA HIS A 315 25.51 6.10 -13.25
C HIS A 315 24.20 6.02 -14.05
N ALA A 316 23.21 6.88 -13.77
CA ALA A 316 21.98 6.94 -14.57
C ALA A 316 22.18 7.59 -15.95
N GLU A 317 23.10 8.57 -16.07
CA GLU A 317 23.38 9.22 -17.36
C GLU A 317 24.21 8.34 -18.32
N HIS A 318 25.00 7.40 -17.81
CA HIS A 318 25.85 6.54 -18.66
C HIS A 318 25.02 5.50 -19.43
N GLN A 319 23.93 4.97 -18.86
CA GLN A 319 23.06 4.01 -19.55
C GLN A 319 22.17 4.65 -20.62
N GLN A 320 21.84 5.94 -20.50
CA GLN A 320 21.13 6.67 -21.57
C GLN A 320 22.05 7.10 -22.72
N LYS A 321 23.35 7.29 -22.47
CA LYS A 321 24.30 7.67 -23.53
C LYS A 321 24.76 6.49 -24.40
N GLU A 322 24.87 5.28 -23.87
CA GLU A 322 25.29 4.12 -24.67
C GLU A 322 24.21 3.65 -25.67
N ALA A 323 22.92 3.92 -25.41
CA ALA A 323 21.84 3.61 -26.35
C ALA A 323 21.69 4.61 -27.51
N ASN A 324 22.34 5.78 -27.44
CA ASN A 324 22.27 6.84 -28.46
C ASN A 324 23.58 7.00 -29.25
N ALA A 325 24.57 6.12 -29.06
CA ALA A 325 25.89 6.25 -29.68
C ALA A 325 25.96 5.80 -31.16
N ASP A 326 24.85 5.36 -31.76
CA ASP A 326 24.82 4.84 -33.15
C ASP A 326 23.97 5.66 -34.14
N SER A 327 23.74 6.95 -33.87
CA SER A 327 23.25 7.88 -34.91
C SER A 327 24.35 8.88 -35.26
N ALA A 328 24.97 8.68 -36.42
CA ALA A 328 25.91 9.60 -37.03
C ALA A 328 25.37 11.04 -37.00
N GLU A 329 26.22 11.95 -36.52
CA GLU A 329 25.98 13.39 -36.40
C GLU A 329 25.49 13.99 -37.71
N ALA A 330 24.22 14.36 -37.78
CA ALA A 330 23.76 15.35 -38.74
C ALA A 330 23.87 16.73 -38.06
N GLU A 331 24.66 17.62 -38.65
CA GLU A 331 24.75 19.03 -38.26
C GLU A 331 23.39 19.71 -38.45
N TYR A 332 22.58 19.73 -37.39
CA TYR A 332 21.36 20.53 -37.35
C TYR A 332 21.69 21.95 -36.91
N ILE A 333 21.10 22.92 -37.61
CA ILE A 333 21.18 24.32 -37.21
C ILE A 333 20.35 24.56 -35.94
N SER A 334 20.74 25.58 -35.18
CA SER A 334 20.02 25.97 -33.97
C SER A 334 18.61 26.49 -34.28
N ILE A 335 17.72 26.49 -33.28
CA ILE A 335 16.36 27.00 -33.44
C ILE A 335 16.34 28.52 -33.74
N ASP A 336 17.34 29.24 -33.25
CA ASP A 336 17.55 30.67 -33.51
C ASP A 336 18.01 30.91 -34.96
N ASP A 337 18.65 29.93 -35.60
CA ASP A 337 19.02 30.01 -37.01
C ASP A 337 17.86 29.60 -37.92
N PHE A 338 17.03 28.64 -37.49
CA PHE A 338 15.82 28.24 -38.20
C PHE A 338 14.80 29.40 -38.31
N THR A 339 14.64 30.18 -37.23
CA THR A 339 13.71 31.33 -37.20
C THR A 339 14.10 32.49 -38.12
N LYS A 340 15.33 32.51 -38.64
CA LYS A 340 15.82 33.52 -39.61
C LYS A 340 15.51 33.16 -41.07
N VAL A 341 15.00 31.96 -41.34
CA VAL A 341 14.75 31.47 -42.71
C VAL A 341 13.37 31.94 -43.20
N ASP A 342 13.33 32.73 -44.28
CA ASP A 342 12.08 33.12 -44.97
C ASP A 342 11.71 32.05 -46.02
N LEU A 343 10.75 31.19 -45.69
CA LEU A 343 10.27 30.11 -46.56
C LEU A 343 9.13 30.61 -47.45
N ARG A 344 9.37 30.61 -48.76
CA ARG A 344 8.35 30.96 -49.77
C ARG A 344 8.00 29.76 -50.63
N ILE A 345 6.72 29.58 -50.90
CA ILE A 345 6.20 28.50 -51.73
C ILE A 345 6.15 28.99 -53.18
N ALA A 346 6.80 28.27 -54.11
CA ALA A 346 6.70 28.52 -55.54
C ALA A 346 5.35 28.02 -56.08
N LYS A 347 4.78 28.76 -57.05
CA LYS A 347 3.51 28.41 -57.71
C LYS A 347 3.65 27.28 -58.71
#